data_AF-A0A925QQY7-F1
#
_entry.id   AF-A0A925QQY7-F1
#
_cell.length_a   1.000
_cell.length_b   1.000
_cell.length_c   1.000
_cell.angle_alpha   90.00
_cell.angle_beta   90.00
_cell.angle_gamma   90.00
#
_symmetry.space_group_name_H-M   'P 1'
#
loop_
_entity.id
_entity.type
_entity.pdbx_description
1 polymer ?
#
loop_
_entity_poly.entity_id
_entity_poly.type
_entity_poly.pdbx_seq_one_letter_code
_entity_poly.pdbx_strand_id
1 'polypeptide(L)'
;DGYLYAVIAAGRGLMPPYGERARVLPVAVWHTASVGIDLWLSALAQGASQVWVLLSDEEAPQYRQALVDQMEVAQALMTGLGYGGEHLRLIDTNEADDPRTLDTALRRAPAGGVARAAAFAVQADKRATLDMAIAHLLAQAPSAPVDETVALPAAGSPFGSLIVDTDKCTLCLSCVGACPEAALADNAEKPQLRFIEKNCVQCGLCASTCPEDAITLLPRLWLADGGKARHAARVLHEAEPWRCVKCSKPFGTLRAIESMMAKLAGHAAFQGAAAERLKMCSDCRVVDMYSNPDEVRIQDL
;
A
#
# COMPACT_ATOMS: atom_id res chain seq x y z
N ASP A 1 -31.83 21.36 -0.63
CA ASP A 1 -31.02 21.41 -1.86
C ASP A 1 -29.61 20.95 -1.54
N GLY A 2 -29.33 19.70 -1.89
CA GLY A 2 -28.24 18.87 -1.37
C GLY A 2 -26.89 19.19 -1.98
N TYR A 3 -26.32 20.33 -1.57
CA TYR A 3 -24.92 20.63 -1.78
C TYR A 3 -24.20 20.46 -0.44
N LEU A 4 -23.37 19.42 -0.35
CA LEU A 4 -22.44 19.23 0.76
C LEU A 4 -21.20 20.09 0.48
N TYR A 5 -20.84 20.98 1.41
CA TYR A 5 -19.74 21.93 1.20
C TYR A 5 -18.41 21.31 1.67
N ALA A 6 -17.48 21.06 0.75
CA ALA A 6 -16.08 20.89 1.10
C ALA A 6 -15.48 22.28 1.35
N VAL A 7 -15.03 22.55 2.57
CA VAL A 7 -14.41 23.83 2.91
C VAL A 7 -12.89 23.69 2.75
N ILE A 8 -12.36 24.23 1.65
CA ILE A 8 -10.92 24.35 1.45
C ILE A 8 -10.46 25.63 2.16
N ALA A 9 -9.72 25.53 3.26
CA ALA A 9 -9.21 26.72 3.94
C ALA A 9 -7.98 27.26 3.20
N ALA A 10 -8.17 28.37 2.48
CA ALA A 10 -7.12 29.01 1.69
C ALA A 10 -6.18 29.82 2.59
N GLY A 11 -4.91 29.41 2.63
CA GLY A 11 -3.80 30.19 3.18
C GLY A 11 -3.55 31.45 2.34
N ARG A 12 -2.91 32.46 2.97
CA ARG A 12 -2.73 33.87 2.51
C ARG A 12 -2.81 34.09 0.98
N GLY A 13 -3.83 34.84 0.53
CA GLY A 13 -3.70 35.64 -0.70
C GLY A 13 -4.87 35.69 -1.70
N LEU A 14 -6.05 35.09 -1.45
CA LEU A 14 -7.15 35.11 -2.43
C LEU A 14 -8.47 35.62 -1.81
N MET A 15 -9.10 36.61 -2.47
CA MET A 15 -10.40 37.28 -2.20
C MET A 15 -11.09 37.44 -3.58
N PRO A 16 -12.45 37.53 -3.81
CA PRO A 16 -13.64 37.85 -2.95
C PRO A 16 -14.89 36.93 -3.25
N PRO A 17 -16.20 37.23 -2.97
CA PRO A 17 -16.89 38.16 -2.05
C PRO A 17 -17.85 37.41 -1.10
N TYR A 18 -17.33 36.66 -0.11
CA TYR A 18 -18.10 36.30 1.08
C TYR A 18 -17.34 36.88 2.28
N GLY A 19 -18.06 37.61 3.14
CA GLY A 19 -17.65 38.24 4.41
C GLY A 19 -16.15 38.28 4.76
N GLU A 20 -15.64 39.50 4.93
CA GLU A 20 -14.24 39.95 5.07
C GLU A 20 -13.30 39.28 6.12
N ARG A 21 -13.55 38.08 6.65
CA ARG A 21 -12.65 37.45 7.65
C ARG A 21 -12.45 35.93 7.55
N ALA A 22 -13.13 35.22 6.65
CA ALA A 22 -12.94 33.78 6.54
C ALA A 22 -11.82 33.43 5.56
N ARG A 23 -10.75 32.79 6.05
CA ARG A 23 -9.66 32.19 5.23
C ARG A 23 -10.13 30.88 4.59
N VAL A 24 -11.30 30.92 3.96
CA VAL A 24 -12.08 29.75 3.57
C VAL A 24 -12.60 29.95 2.15
N LEU A 25 -12.32 28.96 1.30
CA LEU A 25 -12.89 28.80 -0.02
C LEU A 25 -13.89 27.63 0.02
N PRO A 26 -15.20 27.90 0.05
CA PRO A 26 -16.20 26.84 -0.01
C PRO A 26 -16.24 26.24 -1.42
N VAL A 27 -16.19 24.92 -1.50
CA VAL A 27 -16.31 24.13 -2.72
C VAL A 27 -17.49 23.18 -2.55
N ALA A 28 -18.57 23.40 -3.31
CA ALA A 28 -19.71 22.51 -3.28
C ALA A 28 -19.38 21.17 -3.95
N VAL A 29 -19.71 20.07 -3.28
CA VAL A 29 -19.64 18.71 -3.82
C VAL A 29 -21.00 18.05 -3.74
N TRP A 30 -21.28 17.15 -4.69
CA TRP A 30 -22.53 16.40 -4.73
C TRP A 30 -22.65 15.40 -3.58
N HIS A 31 -21.52 14.88 -3.10
CA HIS A 31 -21.46 13.93 -2.00
C HIS A 31 -20.08 13.99 -1.34
N THR A 32 -20.00 13.94 -0.02
CA THR A 32 -18.73 14.01 0.73
C THR A 32 -17.80 12.84 0.40
N ALA A 33 -18.36 11.64 0.23
CA ALA A 33 -17.58 10.48 -0.25
C ALA A 33 -17.03 10.60 -1.70
N SER A 34 -17.37 11.66 -2.45
CA SER A 34 -16.74 11.94 -3.76
C SER A 34 -15.37 12.59 -3.65
N VAL A 35 -15.03 13.15 -2.48
CA VAL A 35 -13.70 13.66 -2.18
C VAL A 35 -12.89 12.64 -1.39
N GLY A 36 -11.57 12.63 -1.62
CA GLY A 36 -10.67 11.70 -0.95
C GLY A 36 -9.25 12.25 -0.86
N ILE A 37 -8.35 11.42 -0.36
CA ILE A 37 -6.95 11.77 -0.07
C ILE A 37 -6.21 12.39 -1.27
N ASP A 38 -6.51 11.96 -2.49
CA ASP A 38 -5.92 12.50 -3.72
C ASP A 38 -6.26 13.99 -3.92
N LEU A 39 -7.51 14.38 -3.69
CA LEU A 39 -7.96 15.77 -3.80
C LEU A 39 -7.46 16.61 -2.63
N TRP A 40 -7.52 16.07 -1.41
CA TRP A 40 -7.10 16.82 -0.22
C TRP A 40 -5.61 17.12 -0.21
N LEU A 41 -4.76 16.12 -0.49
CA LEU A 41 -3.32 16.36 -0.60
C LEU A 41 -2.98 17.26 -1.79
N SER A 42 -3.73 17.19 -2.89
CA SER A 42 -3.56 18.12 -4.01
C SER A 42 -3.86 19.57 -3.61
N ALA A 43 -4.94 19.81 -2.85
CA ALA A 43 -5.28 21.13 -2.35
C ALA A 43 -4.18 21.68 -1.43
N LEU A 44 -3.66 20.85 -0.51
CA LEU A 44 -2.54 21.21 0.36
C LEU A 44 -1.26 21.51 -0.44
N ALA A 45 -0.94 20.67 -1.43
CA ALA A 45 0.18 20.90 -2.34
C ALA A 45 0.03 22.20 -3.15
N GLN A 46 -1.20 22.58 -3.49
CA GLN A 46 -1.53 23.84 -4.20
C GLN A 46 -1.61 25.07 -3.28
N GLY A 47 -1.32 24.91 -1.97
CA GLY A 47 -1.18 26.03 -1.04
C GLY A 47 -2.35 26.23 -0.07
N ALA A 48 -3.34 25.34 -0.06
CA ALA A 48 -4.28 25.30 1.06
C ALA A 48 -3.51 24.97 2.35
N SER A 49 -3.81 25.67 3.44
CA SER A 49 -3.21 25.33 4.73
C SER A 49 -3.93 24.16 5.38
N GLN A 50 -5.25 24.05 5.15
CA GLN A 50 -6.12 23.06 5.79
C GLN A 50 -7.26 22.70 4.84
N VAL A 51 -7.82 21.50 5.01
CA VAL A 51 -8.97 20.98 4.28
C VAL A 51 -9.98 20.46 5.30
N TRP A 52 -11.13 21.13 5.36
CA TRP A 52 -12.23 20.75 6.22
C TRP A 52 -13.37 20.19 5.37
N VAL A 53 -13.86 19.00 5.71
CA VAL A 53 -15.01 18.40 5.02
C VAL A 53 -16.20 18.44 5.96
N LEU A 54 -17.24 19.16 5.56
CA LEU A 54 -18.50 19.22 6.29
C LEU A 54 -19.37 18.03 5.88
N LEU A 55 -19.67 17.17 6.84
CA LEU A 55 -20.59 16.03 6.72
C LEU A 55 -21.99 16.45 7.13
N SER A 56 -23.00 15.93 6.44
CA SER A 56 -24.37 15.96 6.93
C SER A 56 -24.71 14.71 7.75
N ASP A 57 -25.93 14.68 8.28
CA ASP A 57 -26.48 13.49 8.94
C ASP A 57 -27.02 12.46 7.91
N GLU A 58 -26.97 12.76 6.61
CA GLU A 58 -27.45 11.87 5.54
C GLU A 58 -26.41 10.79 5.17
N GLU A 59 -25.15 10.96 5.54
CA GLU A 59 -24.08 10.01 5.23
C GLU A 59 -24.19 8.69 6.00
N ALA A 60 -24.14 7.58 5.27
CA ALA A 60 -24.04 6.25 5.88
C ALA A 60 -22.79 6.14 6.79
N PRO A 61 -22.88 5.49 7.96
CA PRO A 61 -21.76 5.38 8.91
C PRO A 61 -20.46 4.83 8.31
N GLN A 62 -20.57 3.95 7.30
CA GLN A 62 -19.42 3.36 6.61
C GLN A 62 -18.65 4.40 5.78
N TYR A 63 -19.34 5.34 5.12
CA TYR A 63 -18.68 6.41 4.36
C TYR A 63 -17.98 7.39 5.28
N ARG A 64 -18.63 7.73 6.41
CA ARG A 64 -18.01 8.53 7.48
C ARG A 64 -16.72 7.88 7.97
N GLN A 65 -16.75 6.59 8.31
CA GLN A 65 -15.55 5.90 8.78
C GLN A 65 -14.44 5.87 7.72
N ALA A 66 -14.78 5.60 6.45
CA ALA A 66 -13.80 5.62 5.37
C ALA A 66 -13.15 7.00 5.18
N LEU A 67 -13.92 8.09 5.34
CA LEU A 67 -13.38 9.45 5.29
C LEU A 67 -12.46 9.73 6.49
N VAL A 68 -12.83 9.29 7.70
CA VAL A 68 -11.98 9.39 8.90
C VAL A 68 -10.65 8.69 8.64
N ASP A 69 -10.69 7.42 8.24
CA ASP A 69 -9.47 6.61 8.01
C ASP A 69 -8.56 7.27 6.96
N GLN A 70 -9.13 7.78 5.86
CA GLN A 70 -8.35 8.49 4.84
C GLN A 70 -7.74 9.81 5.34
N MET A 71 -8.48 10.56 6.17
CA MET A 71 -7.97 11.81 6.75
C MET A 71 -6.86 11.56 7.77
N GLU A 72 -6.96 10.49 8.56
CA GLU A 72 -5.89 10.08 9.48
C GLU A 72 -4.62 9.73 8.72
N VAL A 73 -4.73 9.00 7.59
CA VAL A 73 -3.59 8.71 6.70
C VAL A 73 -2.98 9.99 6.14
N ALA A 74 -3.82 10.90 5.63
CA ALA A 74 -3.36 12.17 5.10
C ALA A 74 -2.67 13.05 6.16
N GLN A 75 -3.22 13.08 7.39
CA GLN A 75 -2.64 13.82 8.51
C GLN A 75 -1.31 13.21 8.96
N ALA A 76 -1.21 11.87 9.00
CA ALA A 76 0.04 11.16 9.28
C ALA A 76 1.11 11.47 8.23
N LEU A 77 0.74 11.54 6.95
CA LEU A 77 1.64 11.98 5.87
C LEU A 77 2.15 13.42 6.09
N MET A 78 1.25 14.37 6.35
CA MET A 78 1.64 15.76 6.58
C MET A 78 2.57 15.89 7.79
N THR A 79 2.22 15.22 8.89
CA THR A 79 3.03 15.20 10.12
C THR A 79 4.39 14.56 9.89
N GLY A 80 4.44 13.41 9.20
CA GLY A 80 5.67 12.69 8.88
C GLY A 80 6.59 13.43 7.91
N LEU A 81 6.04 14.30 7.05
CA LEU A 81 6.81 15.23 6.21
C LEU A 81 7.25 16.50 6.96
N GLY A 82 6.91 16.63 8.25
CA GLY A 82 7.32 17.75 9.10
C GLY A 82 6.41 18.99 9.01
N TYR A 83 5.25 18.89 8.37
CA TYR A 83 4.27 19.98 8.40
C TYR A 83 3.56 20.02 9.75
N GLY A 84 3.71 21.13 10.48
CA GLY A 84 3.08 21.32 11.78
C GLY A 84 1.62 21.77 11.68
N GLY A 85 0.77 21.28 12.59
CA GLY A 85 -0.63 21.66 12.71
C GLY A 85 -1.61 20.59 12.23
N GLU A 86 -2.89 20.91 12.30
CA GLU A 86 -3.99 20.05 11.84
C GLU A 86 -4.39 20.48 10.43
N HIS A 87 -4.18 19.59 9.46
CA HIS A 87 -4.42 19.86 8.03
C HIS A 87 -5.75 19.31 7.55
N LEU A 88 -6.28 18.24 8.17
CA LEU A 88 -7.52 17.60 7.76
C LEU A 88 -8.44 17.36 8.95
N ARG A 89 -9.75 17.57 8.74
CA ARG A 89 -10.80 17.33 9.73
C ARG A 89 -12.15 17.16 9.05
N LEU A 90 -12.96 16.30 9.65
CA LEU A 90 -14.40 16.23 9.40
C LEU A 90 -15.13 17.11 10.41
N ILE A 91 -16.05 17.92 9.92
CA ILE A 91 -16.95 18.74 10.73
C ILE A 91 -18.34 18.15 10.54
N ASP A 92 -19.05 17.87 11.62
CA ASP A 92 -20.40 17.33 11.58
C ASP A 92 -21.47 18.41 11.54
N THR A 93 -22.62 18.15 10.90
CA THR A 93 -23.76 19.08 10.88
C THR A 93 -24.24 19.46 12.27
N ASN A 94 -24.16 18.58 13.26
CA ASN A 94 -24.47 18.94 14.65
C ASN A 94 -23.53 20.04 15.21
N GLU A 95 -22.29 20.15 14.71
CA GLU A 95 -21.37 21.26 14.99
C GLU A 95 -21.59 22.45 14.03
N ALA A 96 -22.36 22.29 12.97
CA ALA A 96 -22.62 23.30 11.95
C ALA A 96 -24.04 23.92 11.98
N ASP A 97 -24.97 23.34 12.74
CA ASP A 97 -26.35 23.80 12.92
C ASP A 97 -26.41 25.13 13.69
N ASP A 98 -25.41 25.43 14.53
CA ASP A 98 -25.17 26.78 15.04
C ASP A 98 -24.10 27.47 14.17
N PRO A 99 -24.44 28.55 13.44
CA PRO A 99 -23.48 29.32 12.67
C PRO A 99 -22.25 29.78 13.48
N ARG A 100 -22.39 29.95 14.80
CA ARG A 100 -21.27 30.33 15.69
C ARG A 100 -20.31 29.18 15.96
N THR A 101 -20.79 27.94 16.08
CA THR A 101 -19.93 26.77 16.26
C THR A 101 -19.18 26.45 14.98
N LEU A 102 -19.84 26.56 13.81
CA LEU A 102 -19.18 26.43 12.51
C LEU A 102 -18.10 27.51 12.31
N ASP A 103 -18.43 28.78 12.55
CA ASP A 103 -17.47 29.88 12.42
C ASP A 103 -16.26 29.69 13.35
N THR A 104 -16.48 29.15 14.56
CA THR A 104 -15.38 28.81 15.49
C THR A 104 -14.53 27.66 14.95
N ALA A 105 -15.13 26.59 14.44
CA ALA A 105 -14.41 25.46 13.86
C ALA A 105 -13.56 25.88 12.64
N LEU A 106 -14.09 26.78 11.81
CA LEU A 106 -13.42 27.32 10.63
C LEU A 106 -12.31 28.34 10.95
N ARG A 107 -12.33 28.98 12.12
CA ARG A 107 -11.35 30.01 12.55
C ARG A 107 -10.10 29.44 13.23
N ARG A 108 -9.82 28.16 13.06
CA ARG A 108 -8.58 27.55 13.57
C ARG A 108 -7.33 28.25 13.03
N ALA A 109 -6.26 28.19 13.83
CA ALA A 109 -4.95 28.64 13.37
C ALA A 109 -4.54 27.83 12.12
N PRO A 110 -4.02 28.50 11.08
CA PRO A 110 -3.60 27.82 9.87
C PRO A 110 -2.44 26.87 10.18
N ALA A 111 -2.53 25.65 9.66
CA ALA A 111 -1.42 24.72 9.69
C ALA A 111 -0.29 25.17 8.75
N GLY A 112 0.92 24.64 8.97
CA GLY A 112 2.06 24.87 8.09
C GLY A 112 1.79 24.31 6.70
N GLY A 113 1.96 25.13 5.67
CA GLY A 113 1.76 24.75 4.28
C GLY A 113 3.07 24.75 3.48
N VAL A 114 2.95 24.42 2.20
CA VAL A 114 4.06 24.52 1.24
C VAL A 114 4.50 25.98 1.05
N ALA A 115 5.80 26.21 0.84
CA ALA A 115 6.32 27.54 0.53
C ALA A 115 5.94 27.98 -0.90
N ARG A 116 5.88 27.04 -1.84
CA ARG A 116 5.47 27.26 -3.23
C ARG A 116 4.33 26.32 -3.58
N ALA A 117 3.24 26.88 -4.10
CA ALA A 117 2.10 26.13 -4.61
C ALA A 117 2.50 25.23 -5.80
N ALA A 118 1.94 24.04 -5.83
CA ALA A 118 2.05 23.11 -6.95
C ALA A 118 1.40 23.67 -8.21
N ALA A 119 1.96 23.31 -9.37
CA ALA A 119 1.45 23.72 -10.68
C ALA A 119 0.82 22.56 -11.48
N PHE A 120 0.77 21.35 -10.91
CA PHE A 120 0.14 20.21 -11.59
C PHE A 120 -1.39 20.34 -11.57
N ALA A 121 -2.03 19.81 -12.61
CA ALA A 121 -3.47 19.66 -12.66
C ALA A 121 -3.89 18.31 -12.06
N VAL A 122 -5.01 18.29 -11.35
CA VAL A 122 -5.66 17.05 -10.89
C VAL A 122 -6.11 16.25 -12.12
N GLN A 123 -5.83 14.95 -12.13
CA GLN A 123 -6.13 14.04 -13.24
C GLN A 123 -7.23 13.04 -12.85
N ALA A 124 -7.85 12.43 -13.85
CA ALA A 124 -8.83 11.35 -13.62
C ALA A 124 -8.20 10.11 -12.95
N ASP A 125 -6.91 9.85 -13.24
CA ASP A 125 -6.13 8.85 -12.53
C ASP A 125 -5.78 9.37 -11.13
N LYS A 126 -6.47 8.81 -10.13
CA LYS A 126 -6.30 9.18 -8.72
C LYS A 126 -4.90 8.84 -8.20
N ARG A 127 -4.30 7.73 -8.67
CA ARG A 127 -2.97 7.29 -8.19
C ARG A 127 -1.88 8.20 -8.72
N ALA A 128 -1.95 8.60 -9.99
CA ALA A 128 -1.05 9.57 -10.59
C ALA A 128 -1.17 10.94 -9.91
N THR A 129 -2.40 11.40 -9.65
CA THR A 129 -2.66 12.65 -8.92
C THR A 129 -2.03 12.62 -7.52
N LEU A 130 -2.25 11.54 -6.78
CA LEU A 130 -1.72 11.37 -5.44
C LEU A 130 -0.18 11.32 -5.45
N ASP A 131 0.43 10.66 -6.43
CA ASP A 131 1.88 10.63 -6.62
C ASP A 131 2.47 12.03 -6.86
N MET A 132 1.82 12.86 -7.69
CA MET A 132 2.23 14.25 -7.96
C MET A 132 2.11 15.11 -6.69
N ALA A 133 1.00 14.97 -5.95
CA ALA A 133 0.79 15.68 -4.69
C ALA A 133 1.87 15.33 -3.65
N ILE A 134 2.13 14.04 -3.43
CA ILE A 134 3.14 13.56 -2.49
C ILE A 134 4.54 14.02 -2.91
N ALA A 135 4.89 13.91 -4.20
CA ALA A 135 6.18 14.37 -4.69
C ALA A 135 6.40 15.86 -4.44
N HIS A 136 5.37 16.68 -4.66
CA HIS A 136 5.43 18.12 -4.39
C HIS A 136 5.53 18.42 -2.88
N LEU A 137 4.70 17.78 -2.06
CA LEU A 137 4.72 17.94 -0.60
C LEU A 137 6.08 17.54 -0.01
N LEU A 138 6.70 16.45 -0.49
CA LEU A 138 8.03 16.06 -0.07
C LEU A 138 9.10 17.06 -0.51
N ALA A 139 9.02 17.59 -1.73
CA ALA A 139 9.94 18.60 -2.24
C ALA A 139 9.80 19.98 -1.55
N GLN A 140 8.68 20.22 -0.86
CA GLN A 140 8.41 21.43 -0.09
C GLN A 140 8.44 21.22 1.43
N ALA A 141 8.82 20.01 1.88
CA ALA A 141 8.85 19.64 3.29
C ALA A 141 9.70 20.64 4.10
N PRO A 142 9.21 21.14 5.26
CA PRO A 142 9.93 22.14 6.06
C PRO A 142 11.30 21.66 6.57
N SER A 143 11.45 20.35 6.73
CA SER A 143 12.69 19.68 7.13
C SER A 143 12.86 18.40 6.32
N ALA A 144 14.10 18.00 6.05
CA ALA A 144 14.36 16.66 5.54
C ALA A 144 13.77 15.63 6.51
N PRO A 145 13.06 14.60 6.03
CA PRO A 145 12.59 13.52 6.87
C PRO A 145 13.78 12.90 7.60
N VAL A 146 13.73 12.83 8.93
CA VAL A 146 14.79 12.24 9.75
C VAL A 146 14.88 10.74 9.48
N ASP A 147 13.72 10.10 9.39
CA ASP A 147 13.57 8.73 8.90
C ASP A 147 13.21 8.77 7.42
N GLU A 148 13.81 7.89 6.62
CA GLU A 148 13.45 7.72 5.20
C GLU A 148 12.05 7.11 5.01
N THR A 149 11.22 7.05 6.06
CA THR A 149 9.91 6.43 6.06
C THR A 149 8.92 7.20 6.92
N VAL A 150 7.68 7.29 6.46
CA VAL A 150 6.55 7.77 7.27
C VAL A 150 5.67 6.58 7.62
N ALA A 151 5.48 6.30 8.90
CA ALA A 151 4.51 5.30 9.35
C ALA A 151 3.09 5.80 9.08
N LEU A 152 2.21 4.93 8.58
CA LEU A 152 0.83 5.27 8.29
C LEU A 152 -0.14 4.42 9.14
N PRO A 153 -1.36 4.91 9.42
CA PRO A 153 -2.40 4.10 10.04
C PRO A 153 -2.70 2.83 9.26
N ALA A 154 -3.03 1.73 9.94
CA ALA A 154 -3.37 0.48 9.24
C ALA A 154 -4.71 0.57 8.48
N ALA A 155 -5.69 1.27 9.06
CA ALA A 155 -6.96 1.54 8.40
C ALA A 155 -6.76 2.62 7.33
N GLY A 156 -7.37 2.42 6.16
CA GLY A 156 -7.41 3.41 5.08
C GLY A 156 -6.10 3.63 4.29
N SER A 157 -4.97 3.06 4.71
CA SER A 157 -3.67 3.30 4.05
C SER A 157 -3.62 2.77 2.62
N PRO A 158 -3.40 3.63 1.60
CA PRO A 158 -3.25 3.20 0.22
C PRO A 158 -1.77 2.98 -0.16
N PHE A 159 -0.87 2.95 0.83
CA PHE A 159 0.57 2.81 0.67
C PHE A 159 1.15 1.93 1.77
N GLY A 160 2.17 1.17 1.42
CA GLY A 160 2.93 0.42 2.40
C GLY A 160 3.86 -0.59 1.79
N SER A 161 4.65 -1.19 2.67
CA SER A 161 5.52 -2.32 2.40
C SER A 161 4.88 -3.61 2.91
N LEU A 162 5.60 -4.70 2.72
CA LEU A 162 5.38 -5.97 3.38
C LEU A 162 6.63 -6.30 4.22
N ILE A 163 6.41 -7.00 5.31
CA ILE A 163 7.45 -7.72 6.05
C ILE A 163 7.31 -9.19 5.68
N VAL A 164 8.39 -9.80 5.20
CA VAL A 164 8.44 -11.22 4.82
C VAL A 164 9.27 -11.95 5.86
N ASP A 165 8.66 -12.91 6.54
CA ASP A 165 9.36 -13.86 7.40
C ASP A 165 10.16 -14.81 6.50
N THR A 166 11.48 -14.59 6.45
CA THR A 166 12.39 -15.35 5.58
C THR A 166 12.59 -16.78 6.05
N ASP A 167 12.25 -17.11 7.30
CA ASP A 167 12.36 -18.46 7.82
C ASP A 167 11.17 -19.31 7.38
N LYS A 168 9.99 -18.70 7.25
CA LYS A 168 8.76 -19.36 6.79
C LYS A 168 8.54 -19.31 5.28
N CYS A 169 9.00 -18.25 4.61
CA CYS A 169 8.74 -18.07 3.18
C CYS A 169 9.38 -19.18 2.34
N THR A 170 8.57 -19.95 1.63
CA THR A 170 9.05 -20.99 0.69
C THR A 170 9.32 -20.45 -0.71
N LEU A 171 9.05 -19.18 -0.99
CA LEU A 171 9.03 -18.59 -2.33
C LEU A 171 8.15 -19.40 -3.31
N CYS A 172 6.97 -19.85 -2.87
CA CYS A 172 5.97 -20.49 -3.73
C CYS A 172 5.32 -19.53 -4.75
N LEU A 173 5.53 -18.22 -4.61
CA LEU A 173 5.03 -17.15 -5.46
C LEU A 173 3.49 -17.02 -5.53
N SER A 174 2.73 -17.68 -4.63
CA SER A 174 1.27 -17.49 -4.54
C SER A 174 0.88 -16.02 -4.35
N CYS A 175 1.66 -15.27 -3.58
CA CYS A 175 1.46 -13.85 -3.36
C CYS A 175 1.66 -12.98 -4.62
N VAL A 176 2.53 -13.40 -5.55
CA VAL A 176 2.73 -12.73 -6.84
C VAL A 176 1.46 -12.88 -7.69
N GLY A 177 0.93 -14.10 -7.79
CA GLY A 177 -0.30 -14.37 -8.55
C GLY A 177 -1.56 -13.74 -7.95
N ALA A 178 -1.60 -13.53 -6.63
CA ALA A 178 -2.74 -12.92 -5.95
C ALA A 178 -2.73 -11.38 -5.94
N CYS A 179 -1.65 -10.74 -6.38
CA CYS A 179 -1.53 -9.28 -6.33
C CYS A 179 -2.18 -8.62 -7.56
N PRO A 180 -3.35 -7.96 -7.43
CA PRO A 180 -4.03 -7.37 -8.59
C PRO A 180 -3.27 -6.18 -9.19
N GLU A 181 -2.49 -5.47 -8.36
CA GLU A 181 -1.74 -4.27 -8.76
C GLU A 181 -0.32 -4.58 -9.27
N ALA A 182 0.07 -5.86 -9.35
CA ALA A 182 1.43 -6.27 -9.69
C ALA A 182 2.51 -5.55 -8.83
N ALA A 183 2.22 -5.36 -7.54
CA ALA A 183 3.18 -4.84 -6.56
C ALA A 183 4.23 -5.88 -6.16
N LEU A 184 3.92 -7.17 -6.33
CA LEU A 184 4.84 -8.29 -6.14
C LEU A 184 5.19 -8.89 -7.50
N ALA A 185 6.45 -9.28 -7.67
CA ALA A 185 6.95 -9.92 -8.88
C ALA A 185 7.96 -11.01 -8.53
N ASP A 186 8.02 -12.05 -9.36
CA ASP A 186 9.07 -13.06 -9.31
C ASP A 186 10.36 -12.57 -9.97
N ASN A 187 11.37 -13.43 -10.04
CA ASN A 187 12.55 -13.24 -10.88
C ASN A 187 12.79 -14.55 -11.66
N ALA A 188 12.86 -14.45 -12.98
CA ALA A 188 13.02 -15.61 -13.86
C ALA A 188 14.38 -16.30 -13.73
N GLU A 189 15.42 -15.57 -13.30
CA GLU A 189 16.79 -16.09 -13.21
C GLU A 189 17.15 -16.61 -11.81
N LYS A 190 16.49 -16.08 -10.78
CA LYS A 190 16.82 -16.36 -9.38
C LYS A 190 15.55 -16.51 -8.54
N PRO A 191 15.55 -17.40 -7.53
CA PRO A 191 14.46 -17.48 -6.55
C PRO A 191 14.41 -16.22 -5.69
N GLN A 192 13.70 -15.19 -6.16
CA GLN A 192 13.50 -13.92 -5.47
C GLN A 192 12.03 -13.51 -5.47
N LEU A 193 11.62 -12.89 -4.38
CA LEU A 193 10.39 -12.11 -4.30
C LEU A 193 10.75 -10.64 -4.38
N ARG A 194 10.30 -9.98 -5.45
CA ARG A 194 10.51 -8.54 -5.68
C ARG A 194 9.24 -7.75 -5.39
N PHE A 195 9.41 -6.49 -5.02
CA PHE A 195 8.33 -5.61 -4.61
C PHE A 195 8.50 -4.18 -5.13
N ILE A 196 7.41 -3.60 -5.62
CA ILE A 196 7.31 -2.20 -6.06
C ILE A 196 6.26 -1.51 -5.18
N GLU A 197 6.72 -0.64 -4.28
CA GLU A 197 5.85 -0.02 -3.27
C GLU A 197 4.79 0.90 -3.87
N LYS A 198 5.11 1.60 -4.96
CA LYS A 198 4.17 2.47 -5.69
C LYS A 198 2.89 1.75 -6.10
N ASN A 199 2.96 0.45 -6.40
CA ASN A 199 1.82 -0.31 -6.85
C ASN A 199 1.00 -0.88 -5.68
N CYS A 200 1.59 -0.95 -4.48
CA CYS A 200 0.90 -1.56 -3.35
C CYS A 200 -0.21 -0.65 -2.82
N VAL A 201 -1.40 -1.24 -2.65
CA VAL A 201 -2.60 -0.61 -2.07
C VAL A 201 -2.98 -1.20 -0.70
N GLN A 202 -2.09 -1.98 -0.08
CA GLN A 202 -2.27 -2.60 1.24
C GLN A 202 -3.57 -3.44 1.40
N CYS A 203 -4.04 -4.07 0.32
CA CYS A 203 -5.29 -4.86 0.34
C CYS A 203 -5.23 -6.18 1.14
N GLY A 204 -4.04 -6.63 1.56
CA GLY A 204 -3.88 -7.85 2.36
C GLY A 204 -3.99 -9.19 1.61
N LEU A 205 -4.32 -9.21 0.32
CA LEU A 205 -4.46 -10.45 -0.46
C LEU A 205 -3.19 -11.32 -0.46
N CYS A 206 -2.02 -10.69 -0.49
CA CYS A 206 -0.73 -11.40 -0.41
C CYS A 206 -0.52 -12.11 0.94
N ALA A 207 -1.02 -11.53 2.04
CA ALA A 207 -0.95 -12.13 3.36
C ALA A 207 -1.94 -13.28 3.50
N SER A 208 -3.20 -13.07 3.08
CA SER A 208 -4.25 -14.10 3.20
C SER A 208 -4.05 -15.31 2.29
N THR A 209 -3.37 -15.15 1.15
CA THR A 209 -3.08 -16.27 0.24
C THR A 209 -1.83 -17.05 0.63
N CYS A 210 -1.00 -16.53 1.53
CA CYS A 210 0.30 -17.13 1.84
C CYS A 210 0.08 -18.45 2.62
N PRO A 211 0.45 -19.61 2.06
CA PRO A 211 0.19 -20.90 2.72
C PRO A 211 1.08 -21.16 3.95
N GLU A 212 2.10 -20.33 4.16
CA GLU A 212 3.06 -20.45 5.27
C GLU A 212 2.94 -19.27 6.27
N ASP A 213 1.92 -18.42 6.13
CA ASP A 213 1.70 -17.23 6.99
C ASP A 213 2.96 -16.34 7.14
N ALA A 214 3.69 -16.16 6.04
CA ALA A 214 5.00 -15.51 6.04
C ALA A 214 4.98 -14.01 5.71
N ILE A 215 3.80 -13.41 5.47
CA ILE A 215 3.67 -12.02 5.01
C ILE A 215 2.84 -11.20 5.98
N THR A 216 3.41 -10.08 6.44
CA THR A 216 2.71 -9.08 7.26
C THR A 216 2.67 -7.74 6.53
N LEU A 217 1.53 -7.04 6.57
CA LEU A 217 1.40 -5.70 6.01
C LEU A 217 2.18 -4.68 6.85
N LEU A 218 2.85 -3.74 6.20
CA LEU A 218 3.54 -2.63 6.84
C LEU A 218 3.10 -1.30 6.21
N PRO A 219 1.99 -0.70 6.69
CA PRO A 219 1.51 0.59 6.24
C PRO A 219 2.54 1.68 6.49
N ARG A 220 3.10 2.23 5.41
CA ARG A 220 4.13 3.28 5.45
C ARG A 220 4.25 3.96 4.09
N LEU A 221 4.96 5.07 4.04
CA LEU A 221 5.44 5.67 2.80
C LEU A 221 6.97 5.77 2.82
N TRP A 222 7.62 5.18 1.83
CA TRP A 222 9.07 5.22 1.68
C TRP A 222 9.53 6.49 0.95
N LEU A 223 10.33 7.31 1.64
CA LEU A 223 10.78 8.64 1.22
C LEU A 223 12.22 8.67 0.67
N ALA A 224 12.92 7.54 0.66
CA ALA A 224 14.28 7.45 0.12
C ALA A 224 14.37 7.94 -1.34
N ASP A 225 15.52 8.51 -1.70
CA ASP A 225 15.78 9.15 -3.00
C ASP A 225 14.69 10.19 -3.38
N GLY A 226 14.32 11.05 -2.43
CA GLY A 226 13.26 12.04 -2.63
C GLY A 226 11.91 11.41 -3.01
N GLY A 227 11.62 10.23 -2.44
CA GLY A 227 10.42 9.46 -2.69
C GLY A 227 10.42 8.69 -4.01
N LYS A 228 11.51 8.71 -4.79
CA LYS A 228 11.60 7.93 -6.05
C LYS A 228 11.84 6.45 -5.80
N ALA A 229 12.47 6.08 -4.68
CA ALA A 229 12.76 4.68 -4.34
C ALA A 229 11.51 3.77 -4.38
N ARG A 230 10.31 4.31 -4.08
CA ARG A 230 9.04 3.57 -4.14
C ARG A 230 8.66 3.07 -5.54
N HIS A 231 9.24 3.65 -6.60
CA HIS A 231 9.01 3.27 -8.00
C HIS A 231 9.91 2.11 -8.45
N ALA A 232 11.01 1.88 -7.73
CA ALA A 232 11.96 0.83 -8.08
C ALA A 232 11.54 -0.50 -7.47
N ALA A 233 11.76 -1.58 -8.23
CA ALA A 233 11.63 -2.92 -7.69
C ALA A 233 12.78 -3.20 -6.72
N ARG A 234 12.46 -3.72 -5.54
CA ARG A 234 13.45 -4.21 -4.55
C ARG A 234 13.19 -5.65 -4.17
N VAL A 235 14.22 -6.36 -3.76
CA VAL A 235 14.12 -7.74 -3.28
C VAL A 235 13.64 -7.72 -1.83
N LEU A 236 12.52 -8.38 -1.55
CA LEU A 236 12.04 -8.62 -0.18
C LEU A 236 12.64 -9.89 0.40
N HIS A 237 12.82 -10.91 -0.42
CA HIS A 237 13.40 -12.18 -0.01
C HIS A 237 14.08 -12.87 -1.20
N GLU A 238 15.21 -13.50 -0.94
CA GLU A 238 15.96 -14.37 -1.86
C GLU A 238 16.31 -15.64 -1.10
N ALA A 239 16.16 -16.80 -1.75
CA ALA A 239 16.52 -18.08 -1.16
C ALA A 239 17.58 -18.78 -2.00
N GLU A 240 18.25 -19.77 -1.41
CA GLU A 240 19.13 -20.62 -2.21
C GLU A 240 18.31 -21.59 -3.07
N PRO A 241 18.66 -21.74 -4.36
CA PRO A 241 18.01 -22.72 -5.22
C PRO A 241 18.44 -24.14 -4.84
N TRP A 242 17.47 -25.03 -4.67
CA TRP A 242 17.72 -26.46 -4.55
C TRP A 242 18.16 -27.01 -5.91
N ARG A 243 19.31 -27.69 -5.92
CA ARG A 243 19.88 -28.31 -7.12
C ARG A 243 19.51 -29.78 -7.16
N CYS A 244 19.06 -30.25 -8.32
CA CYS A 244 18.72 -31.65 -8.53
C CYS A 244 19.90 -32.57 -8.17
N VAL A 245 19.64 -33.60 -7.35
CA VAL A 245 20.67 -34.57 -6.92
C VAL A 245 21.27 -35.40 -8.06
N LYS A 246 20.65 -35.42 -9.24
CA LYS A 246 21.08 -36.19 -10.43
C LYS A 246 21.81 -35.33 -11.46
N CYS A 247 21.29 -34.15 -11.80
CA CYS A 247 21.83 -33.30 -12.88
C CYS A 247 22.27 -31.89 -12.42
N SER A 248 22.15 -31.56 -11.14
CA SER A 248 22.47 -30.24 -10.56
C SER A 248 21.66 -29.04 -11.09
N LYS A 249 20.67 -29.25 -11.96
CA LYS A 249 19.73 -28.21 -12.43
C LYS A 249 18.91 -27.65 -11.26
N PRO A 250 18.83 -26.31 -11.08
CA PRO A 250 17.98 -25.70 -10.06
C PRO A 250 16.49 -25.88 -10.44
N PHE A 251 15.63 -26.24 -9.49
CA PHE A 251 14.19 -26.44 -9.78
C PHE A 251 13.22 -26.09 -8.64
N GLY A 252 13.73 -25.61 -7.51
CA GLY A 252 12.93 -25.18 -6.37
C GLY A 252 13.80 -24.41 -5.39
N THR A 253 13.24 -23.97 -4.27
CA THR A 253 14.01 -23.37 -3.18
C THR A 253 14.33 -24.42 -2.13
N LEU A 254 15.44 -24.22 -1.41
CA LEU A 254 15.82 -25.12 -0.31
C LEU A 254 14.64 -25.37 0.64
N ARG A 255 14.02 -24.29 1.12
CA ARG A 255 12.90 -24.35 2.08
C ARG A 255 11.66 -25.04 1.50
N ALA A 256 11.33 -24.82 0.22
CA ALA A 256 10.19 -25.49 -0.40
C ALA A 256 10.37 -27.01 -0.45
N ILE A 257 11.57 -27.48 -0.80
CA ILE A 257 11.88 -28.92 -0.85
C ILE A 257 11.89 -29.51 0.56
N GLU A 258 12.50 -28.85 1.54
CA GLU A 258 12.51 -29.29 2.94
C GLU A 258 11.09 -29.39 3.51
N SER A 259 10.26 -28.35 3.31
CA SER A 259 8.87 -28.32 3.77
C SER A 259 8.04 -29.43 3.12
N MET A 260 8.21 -29.66 1.83
CA MET A 260 7.52 -30.73 1.10
C MET A 260 7.94 -32.12 1.62
N MET A 261 9.24 -32.36 1.79
CA MET A 261 9.75 -33.62 2.34
C MET A 261 9.21 -33.87 3.75
N ALA A 262 9.23 -32.85 4.63
CA ALA A 262 8.71 -32.96 5.98
C ALA A 262 7.20 -33.29 5.99
N LYS A 263 6.41 -32.60 5.16
CA LYS A 263 4.95 -32.83 5.04
C LYS A 263 4.62 -34.22 4.47
N LEU A 264 5.45 -34.76 3.58
CA LEU A 264 5.20 -36.05 2.91
C LEU A 264 5.87 -37.27 3.58
N ALA A 265 6.78 -37.07 4.53
CA ALA A 265 7.59 -38.13 5.13
C ALA A 265 6.78 -39.28 5.77
N GLY A 266 5.54 -39.03 6.19
CA GLY A 266 4.67 -40.06 6.77
C GLY A 266 3.81 -40.84 5.77
N HIS A 267 3.80 -40.46 4.49
CA HIS A 267 2.89 -41.05 3.51
C HIS A 267 3.53 -42.22 2.77
N ALA A 268 2.83 -43.36 2.68
CA ALA A 268 3.37 -44.60 2.10
C ALA A 268 3.86 -44.45 0.65
N ALA A 269 3.18 -43.61 -0.15
CA ALA A 269 3.56 -43.34 -1.53
C ALA A 269 4.89 -42.58 -1.71
N PHE A 270 5.46 -42.02 -0.63
CA PHE A 270 6.68 -41.20 -0.67
C PHE A 270 7.80 -41.81 0.18
N GLN A 271 7.88 -43.14 0.26
CA GLN A 271 8.94 -43.87 0.95
C GLN A 271 10.01 -44.41 -0.01
N GLY A 272 11.20 -44.70 0.51
CA GLY A 272 12.29 -45.30 -0.26
C GLY A 272 12.69 -44.47 -1.49
N ALA A 273 12.78 -45.12 -2.66
CA ALA A 273 13.14 -44.47 -3.92
C ALA A 273 12.20 -43.31 -4.31
N ALA A 274 10.92 -43.37 -3.89
CA ALA A 274 9.97 -42.29 -4.15
C ALA A 274 10.29 -41.02 -3.35
N ALA A 275 10.89 -41.13 -2.16
CA ALA A 275 11.32 -39.98 -1.37
C ALA A 275 12.47 -39.23 -2.06
N GLU A 276 13.44 -39.96 -2.62
CA GLU A 276 14.60 -39.36 -3.32
C GLU A 276 14.19 -38.59 -4.57
N ARG A 277 13.08 -38.98 -5.22
CA ARG A 277 12.54 -38.27 -6.39
C ARG A 277 12.02 -36.88 -6.07
N LEU A 278 11.66 -36.59 -4.82
CA LEU A 278 11.30 -35.24 -4.39
C LEU A 278 12.49 -34.27 -4.48
N LYS A 279 13.73 -34.78 -4.47
CA LYS A 279 14.97 -34.02 -4.61
C LYS A 279 15.45 -33.89 -6.06
N MET A 280 14.68 -34.40 -7.03
CA MET A 280 15.00 -34.39 -8.47
C MET A 280 14.16 -33.38 -9.25
N CYS A 281 14.74 -32.78 -10.30
CA CYS A 281 13.97 -31.92 -11.21
C CYS A 281 12.94 -32.75 -12.01
N SER A 282 11.99 -32.07 -12.65
CA SER A 282 10.93 -32.69 -13.47
C SER A 282 11.48 -33.72 -14.45
N ASP A 283 12.57 -33.38 -15.15
CA ASP A 283 13.15 -34.20 -16.20
C ASP A 283 13.80 -35.47 -15.61
N CYS A 284 14.60 -35.30 -14.55
CA CYS A 284 15.25 -36.41 -13.87
C CYS A 284 14.26 -37.34 -13.18
N ARG A 285 13.16 -36.80 -12.64
CA ARG A 285 12.10 -37.58 -12.01
C ARG A 285 11.40 -38.49 -13.00
N VAL A 286 11.07 -37.99 -14.20
CA VAL A 286 10.46 -38.81 -15.27
C VAL A 286 11.43 -39.91 -15.72
N VAL A 287 12.70 -39.56 -15.94
CA VAL A 287 13.73 -40.55 -16.32
C VAL A 287 13.84 -41.64 -15.26
N ASP A 288 13.91 -41.25 -13.98
CA ASP A 288 14.01 -42.20 -12.87
C ASP A 288 12.81 -43.15 -12.82
N MET A 289 11.59 -42.63 -12.95
CA MET A 289 10.36 -43.43 -12.95
C MET A 289 10.30 -44.49 -14.07
N TYR A 290 10.79 -44.15 -15.27
CA TYR A 290 10.83 -45.11 -16.38
C TYR A 290 11.98 -46.12 -16.24
N SER A 291 13.10 -45.70 -15.65
CA SER A 291 14.30 -46.53 -15.56
C SER A 291 14.35 -47.45 -14.34
N ASN A 292 13.52 -47.20 -13.32
CA ASN A 292 13.51 -48.02 -12.10
C ASN A 292 12.90 -49.41 -12.39
N PRO A 293 13.65 -50.51 -12.18
CA PRO A 293 13.14 -51.87 -12.35
C PRO A 293 12.11 -52.27 -11.29
N ASP A 294 12.08 -51.60 -10.12
CA ASP A 294 11.18 -51.92 -9.01
C ASP A 294 9.81 -51.22 -9.10
N GLU A 295 9.51 -50.56 -10.22
CA GLU A 295 8.30 -49.75 -10.42
C GLU A 295 7.27 -50.51 -11.26
N VAL A 296 6.07 -50.68 -10.73
CA VAL A 296 4.98 -51.42 -11.41
C VAL A 296 4.57 -50.69 -12.68
N ARG A 297 4.79 -51.30 -13.84
CA ARG A 297 4.41 -50.73 -15.13
C ARG A 297 2.99 -51.14 -15.47
N ILE A 298 2.32 -50.35 -16.31
CA ILE A 298 1.00 -50.73 -16.85
C ILE A 298 1.06 -52.02 -17.69
N GLN A 299 2.25 -52.42 -18.13
CA GLN A 299 2.50 -53.70 -18.82
C GLN A 299 2.61 -54.88 -17.85
N ASP A 300 2.73 -54.62 -16.54
CA ASP A 300 2.86 -55.61 -15.47
C ASP A 300 1.53 -55.88 -14.74
N LEU A 301 0.45 -55.16 -15.11
CA LEU A 301 -0.93 -55.30 -14.62
C LEU A 301 -1.80 -56.05 -15.63
#